data_AF-A0A933DID2-F1
#
_entry.id   AF-A0A933DID2-F1
#
_cell.length_a   1.000
_cell.length_b   1.000
_cell.length_c   1.000
_cell.angle_alpha   90.00
_cell.angle_beta   90.00
_cell.angle_gamma   90.00
#
_symmetry.space_group_name_H-M   'P 1'
#
loop_
_entity.id
_entity.type
_entity.pdbx_description
1 polymer ?
#
loop_
_entity_poly.entity_id
_entity_poly.type
_entity_poly.pdbx_seq_one_letter_code
_entity_poly.pdbx_strand_id
1 'polypeptide(L)'
;MGINCKKIAIAGIAAIVALTVMEFFAHSVVLKNIYMRPEFFGLWNSEEAFKSRQWAMFLAYVVTGVFFAKIYAYGYEPSRSPLGQGLRYGLMVGALFAGSCLIQYMVYPVPLSLALAWIVVTFIETAVLGVIVAHLYKP
;
A
#
# COMPACT_ATOMS: atom_id res chain seq x y z
N MET A 1 -12.60 25.09 -6.13
CA MET A 1 -11.41 25.02 -5.26
C MET A 1 -10.26 24.48 -6.10
N GLY A 2 -9.16 25.22 -6.24
CA GLY A 2 -8.06 24.84 -7.13
C GLY A 2 -7.21 23.70 -6.56
N ILE A 3 -6.66 22.85 -7.44
CA ILE A 3 -5.74 21.79 -7.04
C ILE A 3 -4.41 22.40 -6.56
N ASN A 4 -4.01 22.09 -5.33
CA ASN A 4 -2.74 22.55 -4.76
C ASN A 4 -1.60 21.54 -5.01
N CYS A 5 -0.88 21.69 -6.14
CA CYS A 5 0.17 20.77 -6.55
C CYS A 5 1.30 20.62 -5.52
N LYS A 6 1.65 21.70 -4.79
CA LYS A 6 2.68 21.65 -3.74
C LYS A 6 2.24 20.74 -2.59
N LYS A 7 0.98 20.84 -2.17
CA LYS A 7 0.42 19.97 -1.12
C LYS A 7 0.28 18.53 -1.57
N ILE A 8 -0.05 18.28 -2.84
CA ILE A 8 -0.03 16.93 -3.41
C ILE A 8 1.38 16.34 -3.35
N ALA A 9 2.40 17.09 -3.75
CA ALA A 9 3.78 16.61 -3.72
C ALA A 9 4.23 16.24 -2.30
N ILE A 10 3.93 17.09 -1.30
CA ILE A 10 4.25 16.81 0.11
C ILE A 10 3.53 15.55 0.59
N ALA A 11 2.21 15.45 0.32
CA ALA A 11 1.42 14.28 0.72
C ALA A 11 1.89 13.00 0.02
N GLY A 12 2.27 13.08 -1.26
CA GLY A 12 2.80 11.97 -2.04
C GLY A 12 4.14 11.48 -1.51
N ILE A 13 5.08 12.38 -1.22
CA ILE A 13 6.37 12.02 -0.60
C ILE A 13 6.14 11.34 0.75
N ALA A 14 5.27 11.89 1.59
CA ALA A 14 4.93 11.27 2.87
C ALA A 14 4.30 9.88 2.69
N ALA A 15 3.43 9.70 1.69
CA ALA A 15 2.84 8.40 1.38
C ALA A 15 3.88 7.38 0.91
N ILE A 16 4.85 7.76 0.06
CA ILE A 16 5.95 6.89 -0.37
C ILE A 16 6.77 6.42 0.84
N VAL A 17 7.16 7.35 1.72
CA VAL A 17 7.96 7.04 2.91
C VAL A 17 7.18 6.11 3.85
N ALA A 18 5.92 6.44 4.14
CA ALA A 18 5.08 5.63 5.00
C ALA A 18 4.85 4.23 4.41
N LEU A 19 4.53 4.13 3.11
CA LEU A 19 4.36 2.86 2.42
C LEU A 19 5.62 2.01 2.51
N THR A 20 6.79 2.58 2.22
CA THR A 20 8.08 1.86 2.29
C THR A 20 8.34 1.30 3.69
N VAL A 21 8.10 2.09 4.74
CA VAL A 21 8.29 1.66 6.13
C VAL A 21 7.28 0.57 6.52
N MET A 22 6.01 0.73 6.14
CA MET A 22 4.96 -0.24 6.47
C MET A 22 5.17 -1.56 5.74
N GLU A 23 5.49 -1.54 4.45
CA GLU A 23 5.78 -2.73 3.67
C GLU A 23 6.97 -3.51 4.25
N PHE A 24 8.04 -2.81 4.60
CA PHE A 24 9.17 -3.43 5.29
C PHE A 24 8.72 -4.12 6.58
N PHE A 25 7.94 -3.44 7.41
CA PHE A 25 7.47 -3.98 8.68
C PHE A 25 6.50 -5.16 8.48
N ALA A 26 5.53 -5.02 7.58
CA ALA A 26 4.55 -6.05 7.27
C ALA A 26 5.23 -7.32 6.75
N HIS A 27 6.15 -7.20 5.80
CA HIS A 27 6.77 -8.37 5.17
C HIS A 27 7.94 -8.95 5.98
N SER A 28 8.74 -8.10 6.64
CA SER A 28 9.95 -8.53 7.36
C SER A 28 9.71 -8.85 8.83
N VAL A 29 8.57 -8.42 9.41
CA VAL A 29 8.24 -8.65 10.82
C VAL A 29 6.93 -9.41 10.95
N VAL A 30 5.82 -8.87 10.45
CA VAL A 30 4.48 -9.44 10.67
C VAL A 30 4.32 -10.78 9.94
N LEU A 31 4.69 -10.84 8.67
CA LEU A 31 4.49 -12.00 7.80
C LEU A 31 5.70 -12.92 7.74
N LYS A 32 6.83 -12.55 8.37
CA LYS A 32 8.09 -13.32 8.33
C LYS A 32 7.88 -14.78 8.74
N ASN A 33 7.17 -15.03 9.84
CA ASN A 33 6.93 -16.39 10.32
C ASN A 33 6.04 -17.21 9.37
N ILE A 34 5.19 -16.56 8.58
CA ILE A 34 4.42 -17.23 7.53
C ILE A 34 5.36 -17.56 6.36
N TYR A 35 6.14 -16.60 5.87
CA TYR A 35 7.08 -16.82 4.75
C TYR A 35 8.13 -17.91 5.00
N MET A 36 8.50 -18.13 6.26
CA MET A 36 9.48 -19.13 6.66
C MET A 36 8.90 -20.54 6.85
N ARG A 37 7.61 -20.78 6.58
CA ARG A 37 7.08 -22.15 6.66
C ARG A 37 7.60 -22.99 5.49
N PRO A 38 7.88 -24.30 5.71
CA PRO A 38 8.44 -25.17 4.67
C PRO A 38 7.62 -25.23 3.38
N GLU A 39 6.29 -25.07 3.48
CA GLU A 39 5.38 -25.04 2.34
C GLU A 39 5.66 -23.90 1.33
N PHE A 40 6.47 -22.89 1.69
CA PHE A 40 6.77 -21.73 0.85
C PHE A 40 8.17 -21.71 0.24
N PHE A 41 9.06 -22.63 0.59
CA PHE A 41 10.48 -22.53 0.22
C PHE A 41 10.75 -22.60 -1.30
N GLY A 42 9.82 -23.13 -2.09
CA GLY A 42 9.90 -23.15 -3.56
C GLY A 42 9.15 -22.03 -4.27
N LEU A 43 8.43 -21.16 -3.54
CA LEU A 43 7.56 -20.13 -4.12
C LEU A 43 8.32 -18.85 -4.47
N TRP A 44 9.32 -18.50 -3.67
CA TRP A 44 10.01 -17.22 -3.78
C TRP A 44 11.14 -17.27 -4.80
N ASN A 45 11.40 -16.13 -5.44
CA ASN A 45 12.59 -15.97 -6.28
C ASN A 45 13.87 -16.18 -5.45
N SER A 46 14.94 -16.61 -6.12
CA SER A 46 16.26 -16.65 -5.49
C SER A 46 16.69 -15.25 -5.01
N GLU A 47 17.56 -15.20 -4.01
CA GLU A 47 18.06 -13.93 -3.48
C GLU A 47 18.73 -13.06 -4.56
N GLU A 48 19.44 -13.69 -5.50
CA GLU A 48 20.05 -13.02 -6.64
C GLU A 48 19.01 -12.42 -7.60
N ALA A 49 17.97 -13.19 -7.94
CA ALA A 49 16.86 -12.72 -8.76
C ALA A 49 16.08 -11.59 -8.06
N PHE A 50 15.93 -11.66 -6.74
CA PHE A 50 15.31 -10.60 -5.95
C PHE A 50 16.14 -9.31 -5.99
N LYS A 51 17.44 -9.38 -5.69
CA LYS A 51 18.35 -8.22 -5.68
C LYS A 51 18.47 -7.55 -7.05
N SER A 52 18.51 -8.32 -8.13
CA SER A 52 18.57 -7.77 -9.49
C SER A 52 17.29 -7.05 -9.93
N ARG A 53 16.15 -7.33 -9.29
CA ARG A 53 14.83 -6.77 -9.65
C ARG A 53 14.22 -5.88 -8.58
N GLN A 54 14.94 -5.63 -7.48
CA GLN A 54 14.46 -4.81 -6.36
C GLN A 54 14.01 -3.40 -6.77
N TRP A 55 14.57 -2.86 -7.87
CA TRP A 55 14.18 -1.56 -8.43
C TRP A 55 12.68 -1.50 -8.78
N ALA A 56 12.07 -2.62 -9.18
CA ALA A 56 10.66 -2.69 -9.53
C ALA A 56 9.75 -2.44 -8.32
N MET A 57 10.17 -2.90 -7.14
CA MET A 57 9.47 -2.66 -5.87
C MET A 57 9.51 -1.18 -5.50
N PHE A 58 10.69 -0.54 -5.58
CA PHE A 58 10.80 0.91 -5.32
C PHE A 58 9.99 1.73 -6.32
N LEU A 59 10.00 1.35 -7.60
CA LEU A 59 9.16 1.99 -8.62
C LEU A 59 7.67 1.85 -8.27
N ALA A 60 7.23 0.68 -7.83
CA ALA A 60 5.87 0.45 -7.38
C ALA A 60 5.49 1.36 -6.19
N TYR A 61 6.37 1.51 -5.19
CA TYR A 61 6.12 2.41 -4.06
C TYR A 61 6.02 3.88 -4.47
N VAL A 62 6.89 4.32 -5.38
CA VAL A 62 6.85 5.69 -5.91
C VAL A 62 5.56 5.94 -6.69
N VAL A 63 5.22 5.06 -7.63
CA VAL A 63 3.99 5.17 -8.44
C VAL A 63 2.77 5.17 -7.53
N THR A 64 2.67 4.20 -6.61
CA THR A 64 1.54 4.12 -5.67
C THR A 64 1.44 5.38 -4.83
N GLY A 65 2.50 5.82 -4.16
CA GLY A 65 2.44 7.00 -3.29
C GLY A 65 2.08 8.29 -4.03
N VAL A 66 2.62 8.51 -5.24
CA VAL A 66 2.29 9.69 -6.07
C VAL A 66 0.82 9.67 -6.47
N PHE A 67 0.34 8.58 -7.04
CA PHE A 67 -1.04 8.50 -7.54
C PHE A 67 -2.05 8.41 -6.41
N PHE A 68 -1.70 7.80 -5.28
CA PHE A 68 -2.54 7.76 -4.08
C PHE A 68 -2.83 9.20 -3.58
N ALA A 69 -1.79 10.03 -3.43
CA ALA A 69 -1.99 11.43 -3.05
C ALA A 69 -2.74 12.25 -4.10
N LYS A 70 -2.46 12.01 -5.40
CA LYS A 70 -3.13 12.71 -6.50
C LYS A 70 -4.62 12.36 -6.59
N ILE A 71 -4.98 11.09 -6.47
CA ILE A 71 -6.38 10.64 -6.52
C ILE A 71 -7.13 11.18 -5.30
N TYR A 72 -6.54 11.13 -4.10
CA TYR A 72 -7.13 11.74 -2.91
C TYR A 72 -7.50 13.21 -3.14
N ALA A 73 -6.61 13.99 -3.76
CA ALA A 73 -6.82 15.40 -4.03
C ALA A 73 -8.07 15.68 -4.90
N TYR A 74 -8.37 14.80 -5.87
CA TYR A 74 -9.58 14.92 -6.70
C TYR A 74 -10.86 14.59 -5.93
N GLY A 75 -10.77 13.78 -4.87
CA GLY A 75 -11.90 13.38 -4.03
C GLY A 75 -12.03 14.15 -2.72
N TYR A 76 -11.25 15.22 -2.53
CA TYR A 76 -11.20 15.96 -1.27
C TYR A 76 -12.51 16.71 -0.98
N GLU A 77 -13.02 16.56 0.25
CA GLU A 77 -14.22 17.23 0.73
C GLU A 77 -13.86 18.22 1.85
N PRO A 78 -13.98 19.55 1.64
CA PRO A 78 -13.61 20.56 2.64
C PRO A 78 -14.43 20.50 3.93
N SER A 79 -15.67 20.00 3.86
CA SER A 79 -16.60 19.90 4.99
C SER A 79 -16.39 18.64 5.84
N ARG A 80 -15.49 17.73 5.44
CA ARG A 80 -15.23 16.46 6.14
C ARG A 80 -13.97 16.54 6.98
N SER A 81 -13.97 15.86 8.12
CA SER A 81 -12.76 15.72 8.92
C SER A 81 -11.67 14.96 8.12
N PRO A 82 -10.39 15.36 8.23
CA PRO A 82 -9.29 14.66 7.57
C PRO A 82 -9.24 13.17 7.91
N LEU A 83 -9.48 12.80 9.18
CA LEU A 83 -9.52 11.41 9.61
C LEU A 83 -10.61 10.61 8.88
N GLY A 84 -11.84 11.12 8.83
CA GLY A 84 -12.96 10.39 8.25
C GLY A 84 -12.85 10.22 6.74
N GLN A 85 -12.51 11.29 6.01
CA GLN A 85 -12.33 11.20 4.56
C GLN A 85 -11.07 10.43 4.18
N GLY A 86 -10.00 10.52 4.97
CA GLY A 86 -8.77 9.75 4.79
C GLY A 86 -9.00 8.25 4.96
N LEU A 87 -9.70 7.84 6.03
CA LEU A 87 -10.09 6.43 6.22
C LEU A 87 -11.00 5.94 5.10
N ARG A 88 -12.03 6.71 4.72
CA ARG A 88 -12.93 6.35 3.61
C ARG A 88 -12.14 6.11 2.33
N TYR A 89 -11.28 7.05 1.95
CA TYR A 89 -10.45 6.92 0.76
C TYR A 89 -9.49 5.72 0.84
N GLY A 90 -8.76 5.60 1.95
CA GLY A 90 -7.81 4.52 2.17
C GLY A 90 -8.46 3.14 2.07
N LEU A 91 -9.59 2.93 2.74
CA LEU A 91 -10.33 1.67 2.69
C LEU A 91 -10.87 1.34 1.30
N MET A 92 -11.29 2.34 0.51
CA MET A 92 -11.69 2.13 -0.88
C MET A 92 -10.50 1.65 -1.75
N VAL A 93 -9.31 2.24 -1.56
CA VAL A 93 -8.10 1.79 -2.24
C VAL A 93 -7.66 0.40 -1.75
N GLY A 94 -7.78 0.13 -0.45
CA GLY A 94 -7.53 -1.19 0.13
C GLY A 94 -8.41 -2.27 -0.49
N ALA A 95 -9.71 -1.99 -0.66
CA ALA A 95 -10.63 -2.89 -1.34
C ALA A 95 -10.25 -3.12 -2.81
N LEU A 96 -9.80 -2.08 -3.52
CA LEU A 96 -9.31 -2.20 -4.89
C LEU A 96 -8.09 -3.12 -4.97
N PHE A 97 -7.13 -3.00 -4.05
CA PHE A 97 -5.94 -3.85 -4.03
C PHE A 97 -6.17 -5.26 -3.49
N ALA A 98 -7.16 -5.47 -2.62
CA ALA A 98 -7.55 -6.78 -2.11
C ALA A 98 -7.91 -7.76 -3.25
N GLY A 99 -8.49 -7.25 -4.35
CA GLY A 99 -8.75 -8.05 -5.54
C GLY A 99 -7.48 -8.65 -6.14
N SER A 100 -6.36 -7.92 -6.10
CA SER A 100 -5.08 -8.43 -6.61
C SER A 100 -4.52 -9.56 -5.75
N CYS A 101 -4.72 -9.53 -4.43
CA CYS A 101 -4.34 -10.62 -3.52
C CYS A 101 -5.12 -11.92 -3.83
N LEU A 102 -6.42 -11.80 -4.15
CA LEU A 102 -7.25 -12.95 -4.54
C LEU A 102 -6.83 -13.51 -5.91
N ILE A 103 -6.46 -12.65 -6.86
CA ILE A 103 -5.91 -13.08 -8.14
C ILE A 103 -4.58 -13.81 -7.93
N GLN A 104 -3.70 -13.30 -7.07
CA GLN A 104 -2.44 -13.98 -6.73
C GLN A 104 -2.67 -15.36 -6.10
N TYR A 105 -3.70 -15.50 -5.26
CA TYR A 105 -4.11 -16.81 -4.74
C TYR A 105 -4.56 -17.79 -5.82
N MET A 106 -5.25 -17.29 -6.86
CA MET A 106 -5.65 -18.13 -7.98
C MET A 106 -4.46 -18.51 -8.87
N VAL A 107 -3.54 -17.57 -9.12
CA VAL A 107 -2.45 -17.72 -10.10
C VAL A 107 -1.22 -18.43 -9.52
N TYR A 108 -0.91 -18.19 -8.25
CA TYR A 108 0.26 -18.75 -7.58
C TYR A 108 -0.14 -19.81 -6.57
N PRO A 109 0.72 -20.81 -6.30
CA PRO A 109 0.46 -21.84 -5.31
C PRO A 109 0.67 -21.30 -3.87
N VAL A 110 -0.08 -20.26 -3.51
CA VAL A 110 -0.14 -19.71 -2.15
C VAL A 110 -1.40 -20.25 -1.45
N PRO A 111 -1.34 -20.53 -0.14
CA PRO A 111 -2.51 -20.91 0.63
C PRO A 111 -3.42 -19.69 0.83
N LEU A 112 -4.72 -19.95 0.91
CA LEU A 112 -5.73 -18.92 1.13
C LEU A 112 -5.43 -18.06 2.36
N SER A 113 -4.90 -18.66 3.44
CA SER A 113 -4.53 -17.94 4.65
C SER A 113 -3.49 -16.84 4.42
N LEU A 114 -2.53 -17.05 3.50
CA LEU A 114 -1.54 -16.03 3.18
C LEU A 114 -2.17 -14.88 2.37
N ALA A 115 -3.02 -15.20 1.40
CA ALA A 115 -3.76 -14.20 0.64
C ALA A 115 -4.67 -13.35 1.55
N LEU A 116 -5.36 -13.98 2.51
CA LEU A 116 -6.15 -13.26 3.51
C LEU A 116 -5.29 -12.36 4.40
N ALA A 117 -4.10 -12.82 4.79
CA ALA A 117 -3.15 -12.00 5.54
C ALA A 117 -2.69 -10.76 4.74
N TRP A 118 -2.40 -10.93 3.45
CA TRP A 118 -2.09 -9.81 2.55
C TRP A 118 -3.25 -8.81 2.46
N ILE A 119 -4.49 -9.29 2.30
CA ILE A 119 -5.67 -8.41 2.28
C ILE A 119 -5.76 -7.58 3.56
N VAL A 120 -5.61 -8.20 4.73
CA VAL A 120 -5.67 -7.50 6.02
C VAL A 120 -4.57 -6.45 6.12
N VAL A 121 -3.33 -6.80 5.77
CA VAL A 121 -2.20 -5.86 5.73
C VAL A 121 -2.49 -4.70 4.80
N THR A 122 -2.94 -4.97 3.57
CA THR A 122 -3.27 -3.96 2.56
C THR A 122 -4.35 -2.99 3.08
N PHE A 123 -5.39 -3.47 3.75
CA PHE A 123 -6.41 -2.58 4.34
C PHE A 123 -5.83 -1.68 5.43
N ILE A 124 -4.99 -2.22 6.31
CA ILE A 124 -4.35 -1.43 7.38
C ILE A 124 -3.44 -0.36 6.78
N GLU A 125 -2.57 -0.74 5.84
CA GLU A 125 -1.61 0.17 5.22
C GLU A 125 -2.31 1.28 4.44
N THR A 126 -3.28 0.93 3.60
CA THR A 126 -4.02 1.92 2.81
C THR A 126 -4.88 2.84 3.66
N ALA A 127 -5.45 2.36 4.77
CA ALA A 127 -6.13 3.20 5.76
C ALA A 127 -5.17 4.21 6.40
N VAL A 128 -3.99 3.76 6.85
CA VAL A 128 -2.95 4.64 7.41
C VAL A 128 -2.47 5.66 6.39
N LEU A 129 -2.18 5.24 5.15
CA LEU A 129 -1.81 6.14 4.05
C LEU A 129 -2.90 7.17 3.78
N GLY A 130 -4.17 6.74 3.76
CA GLY A 130 -5.32 7.62 3.56
C GLY A 130 -5.39 8.72 4.61
N VAL A 131 -5.18 8.36 5.88
CA VAL A 131 -5.12 9.31 6.99
C VAL A 131 -3.93 10.28 6.85
N ILE A 132 -2.73 9.77 6.52
CA ILE A 132 -1.53 10.61 6.34
C ILE A 132 -1.76 11.64 5.24
N VAL A 133 -2.18 11.19 4.06
CA VAL A 133 -2.43 12.06 2.91
C VAL A 133 -3.52 13.09 3.24
N ALA A 134 -4.59 12.68 3.92
CA ALA A 134 -5.67 13.58 4.29
C ALA A 134 -5.25 14.71 5.23
N HIS A 135 -4.32 14.45 6.15
CA HIS A 135 -3.82 15.48 7.07
C HIS A 135 -2.85 16.45 6.40
N LEU A 136 -2.13 16.00 5.36
CA LEU A 136 -1.13 16.79 4.65
C LEU A 136 -1.69 17.56 3.46
N TYR A 137 -2.65 16.98 2.75
CA TYR A 137 -3.38 17.65 1.66
C TYR A 137 -4.51 18.51 2.25
N LYS A 138 -4.15 19.74 2.62
CA LYS A 138 -5.08 20.82 2.94
C LYS A 138 -4.95 21.89 1.83
N PRO A 139 -5.88 21.94 0.87
CA PRO A 139 -5.78 22.82 -0.30
C PRO A 139 -5.84 24.31 0.06
#